data_AF-A0A8T4WLZ4-F1
#
_entry.id   AF-A0A8T4WLZ4-F1
#
_cell.length_a   1.000
_cell.length_b   1.000
_cell.length_c   1.000
_cell.angle_alpha   90.00
_cell.angle_beta   90.00
_cell.angle_gamma   90.00
#
_symmetry.space_group_name_H-M   'P 1'
#
loop_
_entity.id
_entity.type
_entity.pdbx_description
1 polymer ?
#
loop_
_entity_poly.entity_id
_entity_poly.type
_entity_poly.pdbx_seq_one_letter_code
_entity_poly.pdbx_strand_id
1 'polypeptide(L)' 'MPYKYECDICNAELMGMSRGAIAESIKKHSELTHNQELSAVELQKRKEQIIPA' A
#
# COMPACT_ATOMS: atom_id res chain seq x y z
N MET A 1 9.90 -13.78 -1.55
CA MET A 1 8.44 -13.86 -1.57
C MET A 1 7.93 -12.45 -1.81
N PRO A 2 7.11 -12.22 -2.85
CA PRO A 2 6.47 -10.94 -3.06
C PRO A 2 5.52 -10.62 -1.90
N TYR A 3 5.17 -9.34 -1.76
CA TYR A 3 4.20 -8.85 -0.80
C TYR A 3 2.99 -8.35 -1.59
N LYS A 4 1.80 -8.54 -1.02
CA LYS A 4 0.51 -8.09 -1.53
C LYS A 4 -0.15 -7.14 -0.52
N TYR A 5 -0.88 -6.17 -1.06
CA TYR A 5 -1.76 -5.28 -0.34
C TYR A 5 -3.00 -5.04 -1.20
N GLU A 6 -4.17 -5.03 -0.58
CA GLU A 6 -5.42 -4.71 -1.25
C GLU A 6 -5.90 -3.35 -0.74
N CYS A 7 -6.17 -2.42 -1.67
CA CYS A 7 -6.59 -1.07 -1.31
C CYS A 7 -8.00 -1.07 -0.71
N ASP A 8 -8.15 -0.57 0.51
CA ASP A 8 -9.43 -0.47 1.23
C ASP A 8 -10.48 0.43 0.53
N ILE A 9 -10.04 1.33 -0.35
CA ILE A 9 -10.91 2.30 -1.03
C ILE A 9 -11.46 1.75 -2.35
N CYS A 10 -10.63 1.08 -3.14
CA CYS A 10 -10.99 0.64 -4.49
C CYS A 10 -10.75 -0.85 -4.77
N ASN A 11 -10.34 -1.62 -3.76
CA ASN A 11 -9.96 -3.04 -3.85
C ASN A 11 -8.89 -3.34 -4.90
N ALA A 12 -8.07 -2.33 -5.26
CA ALA A 12 -6.94 -2.53 -6.14
C ALA A 12 -5.87 -3.39 -5.47
N GLU A 13 -5.43 -4.45 -6.15
CA GLU A 13 -4.32 -5.28 -5.70
C GLU A 13 -2.98 -4.65 -6.06
N LEU A 14 -2.19 -4.32 -5.05
CA LEU A 14 -0.83 -3.85 -5.17
C LEU A 14 0.14 -4.97 -4.81
N MET A 15 1.21 -5.10 -5.58
CA MET A 15 2.28 -6.06 -5.35
C MET A 15 3.63 -5.38 -5.25
N GLY A 16 4.54 -5.94 -4.46
CA GLY A 16 5.91 -5.43 -4.32
C GLY A 16 6.89 -6.51 -3.92
N MET A 17 8.15 -6.37 -4.30
CA MET A 17 9.18 -7.38 -4.03
C MET A 17 9.70 -7.36 -2.58
N SER A 18 9.42 -6.29 -1.84
CA SER A 18 9.81 -6.12 -0.43
C SER A 18 8.75 -5.31 0.33
N ARG A 19 8.76 -5.37 1.67
CA ARG A 19 7.84 -4.56 2.51
C ARG A 19 7.97 -3.06 2.26
N GLY A 20 9.18 -2.59 1.96
CA GLY A 20 9.44 -1.19 1.61
C GLY A 20 8.87 -0.82 0.24
N ALA A 21 9.11 -1.65 -0.77
CA ALA A 21 8.63 -1.41 -2.13
C ALA A 21 7.10 -1.36 -2.20
N ILE A 22 6.41 -2.28 -1.52
CA ILE A 22 4.94 -2.24 -1.51
C ILE A 22 4.40 -1.04 -0.72
N ALA A 23 5.06 -0.62 0.37
CA ALA A 23 4.67 0.58 1.08
C ALA A 23 4.76 1.85 0.22
N GLU A 24 5.80 1.96 -0.62
CA GLU A 24 5.89 3.04 -1.60
C GLU A 24 4.80 2.95 -2.68
N SER A 25 4.49 1.73 -3.16
CA SER A 25 3.37 1.52 -4.08
C SER A 25 2.03 1.93 -3.47
N ILE A 26 1.77 1.59 -2.20
CA ILE A 26 0.56 2.00 -1.46
C ILE A 26 0.48 3.52 -1.38
N LYS A 27 1.61 4.18 -1.04
CA LYS A 27 1.67 5.65 -0.95
C LYS A 27 1.37 6.30 -2.30
N LYS A 28 2.07 5.88 -3.36
CA LYS A 28 1.89 6.41 -4.71
C LYS A 28 0.47 6.16 -5.23
N HIS A 29 -0.10 4.98 -4.98
CA HIS A 29 -1.47 4.67 -5.38
C HIS A 29 -2.48 5.60 -4.67
N SER A 30 -2.32 5.83 -3.38
CA SER A 30 -3.19 6.74 -2.64
C SER A 30 -3.11 8.19 -3.14
N GLU A 31 -1.90 8.70 -3.39
CA GLU A 31 -1.72 10.05 -3.95
C GLU A 31 -2.25 10.15 -5.39
N LEU A 32 -1.95 9.19 -6.26
CA LEU A 32 -2.29 9.30 -7.69
C LEU A 32 -3.73 8.91 -8.01
N THR A 33 -4.28 7.91 -7.32
CA THR A 33 -5.62 7.36 -7.61
C THR A 33 -6.70 8.01 -6.75
N HIS A 34 -6.38 8.35 -5.51
CA HIS A 34 -7.36 8.90 -4.56
C HIS A 34 -7.11 10.39 -4.24
N ASN A 35 -6.05 10.99 -4.78
CA ASN A 35 -5.59 12.33 -4.41
C ASN A 35 -5.50 12.50 -2.89
N GLN A 36 -5.14 11.40 -2.20
CA GLN A 36 -5.10 11.31 -0.75
C GLN A 36 -3.65 11.12 -0.32
N GLU A 37 -3.08 12.19 0.24
CA GLU A 37 -1.80 12.12 0.93
C GLU A 37 -1.94 11.26 2.19
N LEU A 38 -1.25 10.12 2.21
CA LEU A 38 -1.20 9.30 3.41
C LEU A 38 -0.27 9.91 4.44
N SER A 39 -0.85 10.23 5.59
CA SER A 39 -0.08 10.58 6.77
C SER A 39 0.78 9.38 7.23
N ALA A 40 1.87 9.64 7.96
CA ALA A 40 2.79 8.59 8.41
C ALA A 40 2.09 7.50 9.25
N VAL A 41 1.05 7.88 9.99
CA VAL A 41 0.22 6.97 10.80
C VAL A 41 -0.64 6.06 9.90
N GLU A 42 -1.27 6.61 8.87
CA GLU A 42 -2.08 5.82 7.93
C GLU A 42 -1.22 4.87 7.10
N LEU A 43 -0.07 5.33 6.64
CA LEU A 43 0.88 4.47 5.93
C LEU A 43 1.36 3.32 6.83
N GLN A 44 1.56 3.57 8.13
CA GLN A 44 1.93 2.52 9.08
C GLN A 44 0.81 1.50 9.27
N LYS A 45 -0.44 1.93 9.43
CA LYS A 45 -1.61 1.03 9.50
C LYS A 45 -1.75 0.20 8.23
N ARG A 46 -1.56 0.79 7.06
CA ARG A 46 -1.60 0.07 5.78
C ARG A 46 -0.43 -0.91 5.62
N LYS A 47 0.74 -0.62 6.19
CA LYS A 47 1.88 -1.56 6.23
C LYS A 47 1.62 -2.81 7.05
N GLU A 48 0.79 -2.72 8.09
CA GLU A 48 0.39 -3.88 8.91
C GLU A 48 -0.54 -4.83 8.16
N GLN A 49 -1.27 -4.33 7.16
CA GLN A 49 -2.17 -5.10 6.29
C GLN A 49 -1.45 -5.76 5.10
N ILE A 50 -0.15 -5.51 4.93
CA ILE A 50 0.64 -6.17 3.89
C ILE A 50 0.80 -7.65 4.26
N ILE A 51 0.35 -8.52 3.36
CA ILE A 51 0.51 -9.98 3.46
C ILE A 51 1.57 -10.47 2.48
N PRO A 52 2.33 -11.53 2.81
CA PRO A 52 3.14 -12.21 1.80
C PRO A 52 2.24 -12.78 0.70
N ALA A 53 2.63 -12.57 -0.55
CA ALA A 53 1.96 -13.07 -1.75
C ALA A 53 2.47 -14.45 -2.15
#